data_AF-A0A812N3Q7-F1
#
_entry.id   AF-A0A812N3Q7-F1
#
_cell.length_a   1.000
_cell.length_b   1.000
_cell.length_c   1.000
_cell.angle_alpha   90.00
_cell.angle_beta   90.00
_cell.angle_gamma   90.00
#
_symmetry.space_group_name_H-M   'P 1'
#
loop_
_entity.id
_entity.type
_entity.pdbx_description
1 polymer ?
#
loop_
_entity_poly.entity_id
_entity_poly.type
_entity_poly.pdbx_seq_one_letter_code
_entity_poly.pdbx_strand_id
1 'polypeptide(L)'
;MRSSCRYTTQEALALHESVPPDRWCVNRSDLKYLWREVRKAIQNGEIAPPDGGTDDFAVSDKQYGPSIYAVNRQYIMPVTQEAGKVSWALMRHPDGLECHLFMSHAWQEGVFELLSKVLHSWPRDARHAWCCMLANPQNLDIGALLQSPSNSPFALALQASTWVLVVPNRHCSIYT
;
A
#
# COMPACT_ATOMS: atom_id res chain seq x y z
N MET A 1 8.75 -17.19 9.78
CA MET A 1 7.37 -17.63 9.52
C MET A 1 6.49 -17.15 10.66
N ARG A 2 5.64 -16.14 10.45
CA ARG A 2 4.50 -15.88 11.34
C ARG A 2 3.26 -16.36 10.61
N SER A 3 2.43 -17.12 11.32
CA SER A 3 1.12 -17.57 10.86
C SER A 3 0.35 -16.38 10.31
N SER A 4 0.05 -16.40 9.00
CA SER A 4 -0.92 -15.46 8.44
C SER A 4 -2.24 -15.72 9.16
N CYS A 5 -2.76 -14.72 9.88
CA CYS A 5 -4.11 -14.79 10.42
C CYS A 5 -5.03 -14.79 9.20
N ARG A 6 -5.67 -15.94 8.92
CA ARG A 6 -6.60 -16.07 7.80
C ARG A 6 -7.96 -15.61 8.29
N TYR A 7 -8.41 -14.46 7.79
CA TYR A 7 -9.76 -13.98 8.02
C TYR A 7 -10.71 -14.61 6.99
N THR A 8 -11.96 -14.76 7.36
CA THR A 8 -13.06 -14.80 6.40
C THR A 8 -13.32 -13.39 5.85
N THR A 9 -14.02 -13.29 4.71
CA THR A 9 -14.42 -11.97 4.17
C THR A 9 -15.30 -11.18 5.14
N GLN A 10 -16.15 -11.86 5.92
CA GLN A 10 -16.98 -11.20 6.92
C GLN A 10 -16.15 -10.65 8.09
N GLU A 11 -15.16 -11.40 8.57
CA GLU A 11 -14.23 -10.91 9.60
C GLU A 11 -13.37 -9.76 9.09
N ALA A 12 -12.93 -9.81 7.83
CA ALA A 12 -12.20 -8.70 7.22
C ALA A 12 -13.06 -7.42 7.15
N LEU A 13 -14.34 -7.52 6.76
CA LEU A 13 -15.27 -6.40 6.77
C LEU A 13 -15.46 -5.83 8.18
N ALA A 14 -15.76 -6.70 9.16
CA ALA A 14 -15.92 -6.31 10.56
C ALA A 14 -14.66 -5.64 11.11
N LEU A 15 -13.47 -6.11 10.72
CA LEU A 15 -12.21 -5.51 11.13
C LEU A 15 -12.08 -4.07 10.60
N HIS A 16 -12.40 -3.81 9.33
CA HIS A 16 -12.37 -2.45 8.77
C HIS A 16 -13.46 -1.54 9.35
N GLU A 17 -14.60 -2.09 9.79
CA GLU A 17 -15.62 -1.33 10.51
C GLU A 17 -15.17 -0.97 11.93
N SER A 18 -14.46 -1.88 12.61
CA SER A 18 -14.03 -1.71 14.00
C SER A 18 -12.77 -0.85 14.16
N VAL A 19 -11.86 -0.88 13.19
CA VAL A 19 -10.60 -0.11 13.23
C VAL A 19 -10.78 1.16 12.40
N PRO A 20 -10.64 2.36 12.99
CA PRO A 20 -10.78 3.62 12.25
C PRO A 20 -9.87 3.68 11.01
N PRO A 21 -10.32 4.25 9.87
CA PRO A 21 -9.54 4.28 8.63
C PRO A 21 -8.20 5.01 8.70
N ASP A 22 -8.10 6.02 9.56
CA ASP A 22 -6.85 6.71 9.88
C ASP A 22 -5.87 5.81 10.64
N ARG A 23 -6.28 4.64 11.13
CA ARG A 23 -5.40 3.67 11.79
C ARG A 23 -4.94 2.53 10.88
N TRP A 24 -5.30 2.54 9.60
CA TRP A 24 -4.86 1.53 8.62
C TRP A 24 -3.45 1.85 8.10
N CYS A 25 -2.50 1.98 9.03
CA CYS A 25 -1.13 2.41 8.76
C CYS A 25 -0.13 1.26 8.75
N VAL A 26 1.04 1.53 8.16
CA VAL A 26 2.20 0.64 8.12
C VAL A 26 3.41 1.32 8.76
N ASN A 27 4.43 0.55 9.14
CA ASN A 27 5.68 1.09 9.67
C ASN A 27 6.85 0.88 8.70
N ARG A 28 8.02 1.46 9.02
CA ARG A 28 9.25 1.34 8.22
C ARG A 28 9.66 -0.11 7.94
N SER A 29 9.44 -1.03 8.89
CA SER A 29 9.77 -2.45 8.74
C SER A 29 8.85 -3.15 7.75
N ASP A 30 7.58 -2.75 7.66
CA ASP A 30 6.64 -3.28 6.67
C ASP A 30 7.03 -2.83 5.26
N LEU A 31 7.45 -1.58 5.06
CA LEU A 31 7.92 -1.10 3.76
C LEU A 31 9.20 -1.81 3.30
N LYS A 32 10.15 -2.04 4.22
CA LYS A 32 11.35 -2.84 3.94
C LYS A 32 11.01 -4.31 3.65
N TYR A 33 9.98 -4.84 4.31
CA TYR A 33 9.48 -6.18 4.03
C TYR A 33 8.87 -6.26 2.63
N LEU A 34 7.97 -5.34 2.30
CA LEU A 34 7.34 -5.24 0.98
C LEU A 34 8.39 -5.14 -0.14
N TRP A 35 9.44 -4.32 0.05
CA TRP A 35 10.53 -4.22 -0.91
C TRP A 35 11.16 -5.59 -1.23
N ARG A 36 11.45 -6.39 -0.19
CA ARG A 36 12.07 -7.71 -0.36
C ARG A 36 11.13 -8.69 -1.03
N GLU A 37 9.86 -8.68 -0.64
CA GLU A 37 8.88 -9.60 -1.18
C GLU A 37 8.56 -9.32 -2.64
N VAL A 38 8.36 -8.05 -3.02
CA VAL A 38 8.16 -7.69 -4.42
C VAL A 38 9.36 -8.10 -5.26
N ARG A 39 10.59 -7.87 -4.77
CA ARG A 39 11.79 -8.33 -5.45
C ARG A 39 11.85 -9.84 -5.62
N LYS A 40 11.47 -10.59 -4.58
CA LYS A 40 11.41 -12.05 -4.64
C LYS A 40 10.35 -12.53 -5.63
N ALA A 41 9.17 -11.93 -5.62
CA ALA A 41 8.07 -12.24 -6.53
C ALA A 41 8.47 -11.98 -8.00
N ILE A 42 9.18 -10.89 -8.29
CA ILE A 42 9.78 -10.64 -9.61
C ILE A 42 10.77 -11.75 -10.00
N GLN A 43 11.68 -12.13 -9.09
CA GLN A 43 12.67 -13.19 -9.35
C GLN A 43 12.04 -14.55 -9.60
N ASN A 44 10.89 -14.81 -8.97
CA ASN A 44 10.12 -16.04 -9.15
C ASN A 44 9.21 -16.02 -10.39
N GLY A 45 9.10 -14.87 -11.08
CA GLY A 45 8.17 -14.69 -12.19
C GLY A 45 6.70 -14.53 -11.78
N GLU A 46 6.43 -14.29 -10.49
CA GLU A 46 5.09 -14.02 -9.95
C GLU A 46 4.62 -12.59 -10.27
N ILE A 47 5.57 -11.64 -10.41
CA ILE A 47 5.33 -10.30 -10.94
C ILE A 47 6.08 -10.17 -12.26
N ALA A 48 5.35 -9.92 -13.34
CA ALA A 48 5.90 -9.74 -14.68
C ALA A 48 5.32 -8.47 -15.35
N PRO A 49 6.02 -7.89 -16.34
CA PRO A 49 5.46 -6.83 -17.17
C PRO A 49 4.15 -7.29 -17.80
N PRO A 50 3.07 -6.49 -17.75
CA PRO A 50 1.79 -6.88 -18.33
C PRO A 50 1.87 -6.90 -19.86
N ASP A 51 1.21 -7.87 -20.48
CA ASP A 51 1.21 -8.08 -21.95
C ASP A 51 0.77 -6.85 -22.77
N GLY A 52 0.02 -5.93 -22.14
CA GLY A 52 -0.48 -4.69 -22.76
C GLY A 52 0.49 -3.53 -22.77
N GLY A 53 1.72 -3.69 -22.28
CA GLY A 53 2.76 -2.64 -22.29
C GLY A 53 2.45 -1.42 -21.41
N THR A 54 1.52 -1.55 -20.46
CA THR A 54 1.15 -0.45 -19.56
C THR A 54 2.19 -0.22 -18.45
N ASP A 55 3.14 -1.14 -18.31
CA ASP A 55 4.23 -1.08 -17.34
C ASP A 55 5.44 -1.91 -17.81
N ASP A 56 6.28 -1.30 -18.65
CA ASP A 56 7.45 -1.95 -19.25
C ASP A 56 8.68 -1.95 -18.31
N PHE A 57 8.50 -2.38 -17.06
CA PHE A 57 9.61 -2.48 -16.12
C PHE A 57 10.55 -3.65 -16.49
N ALA A 58 11.86 -3.43 -16.38
CA ALA A 58 12.81 -4.52 -16.55
C ALA A 58 12.88 -5.37 -15.27
N VAL A 59 12.82 -6.70 -15.40
CA VAL A 59 12.98 -7.66 -14.28
C VAL A 59 14.32 -7.45 -13.53
N SER A 60 15.34 -6.96 -14.23
CA SER A 60 16.65 -6.63 -13.66
C SER A 60 16.73 -5.25 -13.01
N ASP A 61 15.70 -4.40 -13.14
CA ASP A 61 15.67 -3.06 -12.56
C ASP A 61 15.60 -3.14 -11.04
N LYS A 62 16.54 -2.45 -10.39
CA LYS A 62 16.67 -2.38 -8.93
C LYS A 62 16.32 -0.98 -8.40
N GLN A 63 16.12 -0.02 -9.29
CA GLN A 63 15.96 1.39 -8.95
C GLN A 63 14.49 1.81 -8.97
N TYR A 64 13.74 1.49 -10.01
CA TYR A 64 12.35 1.93 -10.16
C TYR A 64 11.39 0.77 -9.90
N GLY A 65 11.59 -0.35 -10.59
CA GLY A 65 10.75 -1.53 -10.48
C GLY A 65 9.35 -1.34 -11.09
N PRO A 66 8.45 -2.31 -10.91
CA PRO A 66 7.08 -2.24 -11.41
C PRO A 66 6.31 -1.06 -10.83
N SER A 67 5.36 -0.54 -11.60
CA SER A 67 4.36 0.41 -11.15
C SER A 67 3.55 -0.12 -9.96
N ILE A 68 2.98 0.78 -9.16
CA ILE A 68 2.06 0.39 -8.09
C ILE A 68 0.84 -0.35 -8.64
N TYR A 69 0.38 -0.04 -9.86
CA TYR A 69 -0.68 -0.84 -10.51
C TYR A 69 -0.30 -2.31 -10.65
N ALA A 70 0.90 -2.60 -11.16
CA ALA A 70 1.36 -3.97 -11.35
C ALA A 70 1.57 -4.67 -10.00
N VAL A 71 2.21 -4.01 -9.03
CA VAL A 71 2.41 -4.56 -7.69
C VAL A 71 1.09 -4.84 -6.98
N ASN A 72 0.11 -3.93 -7.12
CA ASN A 72 -1.18 -4.12 -6.48
C ASN A 72 -1.90 -5.35 -7.04
N ARG A 73 -2.00 -5.45 -8.38
CA ARG A 73 -2.71 -6.57 -9.03
C ARG A 73 -2.01 -7.91 -8.88
N GLN A 74 -0.67 -7.93 -8.97
CA GLN A 74 0.09 -9.18 -9.05
C GLN A 74 0.64 -9.64 -7.69
N TYR A 75 0.64 -8.77 -6.66
CA TYR A 75 1.17 -9.12 -5.35
C TYR A 75 0.27 -8.74 -4.18
N ILE A 76 -0.10 -7.46 -4.01
CA ILE A 76 -0.90 -7.03 -2.85
C ILE A 76 -2.27 -7.71 -2.84
N MET A 77 -2.98 -7.69 -3.96
CA MET A 77 -4.31 -8.31 -4.09
C MET A 77 -4.24 -9.82 -3.86
N PRO A 78 -3.37 -10.62 -4.52
CA PRO A 78 -3.27 -12.05 -4.25
C PRO A 78 -2.99 -12.38 -2.77
N VAL A 79 -2.00 -11.73 -2.16
CA VAL A 79 -1.63 -11.98 -0.77
C VAL A 79 -2.78 -11.63 0.19
N THR A 80 -3.43 -10.49 -0.02
CA THR A 80 -4.54 -10.07 0.84
C THR A 80 -5.83 -10.85 0.58
N GLN A 81 -6.04 -11.36 -0.64
CA GLN A 81 -7.15 -12.25 -0.98
C GLN A 81 -7.04 -13.56 -0.17
N GLU A 82 -5.86 -14.15 -0.09
CA GLU A 82 -5.60 -15.34 0.73
C GLU A 82 -5.76 -15.09 2.23
N ALA A 83 -5.57 -13.84 2.66
CA ALA A 83 -5.77 -13.40 4.03
C ALA A 83 -7.23 -13.02 4.34
N GLY A 84 -8.18 -13.25 3.44
CA GLY A 84 -9.60 -12.93 3.68
C GLY A 84 -10.08 -11.60 3.14
N LYS A 85 -9.30 -10.96 2.25
CA LYS A 85 -9.54 -9.63 1.66
C LYS A 85 -9.29 -8.44 2.59
N VAL A 86 -8.65 -8.66 3.73
CA VAL A 86 -8.22 -7.59 4.64
C VAL A 86 -7.18 -6.68 3.95
N SER A 87 -7.12 -5.38 4.24
CA SER A 87 -6.05 -4.52 3.72
C SER A 87 -4.68 -5.01 4.17
N TRP A 88 -3.63 -4.68 3.41
CA TRP A 88 -2.27 -5.06 3.79
C TRP A 88 -1.90 -4.49 5.17
N ALA A 89 -2.29 -3.25 5.45
CA ALA A 89 -2.04 -2.61 6.75
C ALA A 89 -2.66 -3.40 7.90
N LEU A 90 -3.95 -3.74 7.83
CA LEU A 90 -4.64 -4.48 8.90
C LEU A 90 -4.28 -5.96 8.94
N MET A 91 -3.87 -6.55 7.81
CA MET A 91 -3.26 -7.89 7.78
C MET A 91 -1.99 -7.94 8.65
N ARG A 92 -1.24 -6.84 8.70
CA ARG A 92 0.02 -6.72 9.44
C ARG A 92 -0.20 -6.26 10.88
N HIS A 93 -1.18 -5.38 11.09
CA HIS A 93 -1.48 -4.72 12.37
C HIS A 93 -3.00 -4.69 12.61
N PRO A 94 -3.59 -5.79 13.09
CA PRO A 94 -5.04 -5.89 13.24
C PRO A 94 -5.61 -4.88 14.25
N ASP A 95 -4.83 -4.41 15.22
CA ASP A 95 -5.26 -3.40 16.19
C ASP A 95 -5.19 -1.96 15.64
N GLY A 96 -4.71 -1.79 14.40
CA GLY A 96 -4.41 -0.51 13.78
C GLY A 96 -3.19 0.19 14.38
N LEU A 97 -2.67 1.16 13.64
CA LEU A 97 -1.53 1.98 14.02
C LEU A 97 -1.87 3.47 13.85
N GLU A 98 -1.52 4.30 14.83
CA GLU A 98 -1.72 5.74 14.77
C GLU A 98 -1.06 6.37 13.52
N CYS A 99 -1.84 7.14 12.74
CA CYS A 99 -1.32 7.85 11.56
C CYS A 99 -0.49 9.06 11.98
N HIS A 100 0.80 9.00 11.66
CA HIS A 100 1.68 10.16 11.79
C HIS A 100 1.92 10.81 10.42
N LEU A 101 2.07 9.99 9.38
CA LEU A 101 2.47 10.40 8.05
C LEU A 101 1.42 10.00 7.00
N PHE A 102 0.82 10.96 6.31
CA PHE A 102 0.02 10.69 5.12
C PHE A 102 0.91 10.70 3.87
N MET A 103 0.86 9.64 3.06
CA MET A 103 1.64 9.54 1.82
C MET A 103 0.75 9.72 0.59
N SER A 104 1.13 10.69 -0.25
CA SER A 104 0.55 10.90 -1.57
C SER A 104 1.56 10.48 -2.65
N HIS A 105 1.15 9.59 -3.55
CA HIS A 105 1.97 9.03 -4.60
C HIS A 105 1.13 8.74 -5.86
N ALA A 106 1.78 8.54 -7.00
CA ALA A 106 1.09 8.12 -8.22
C ALA A 106 1.01 6.59 -8.31
N TRP A 107 -0.06 6.07 -8.92
CA TRP A 107 -0.19 4.64 -9.18
C TRP A 107 0.77 4.12 -10.27
N GLN A 108 1.21 5.00 -11.17
CA GLN A 108 2.21 4.69 -12.19
C GLN A 108 3.65 4.73 -11.64
N GLU A 109 3.86 5.19 -10.40
CA GLU A 109 5.20 5.25 -9.80
C GLU A 109 5.79 3.85 -9.61
N GLY A 110 7.08 3.71 -9.89
CA GLY A 110 7.82 2.48 -9.61
C GLY A 110 7.92 2.23 -8.11
N VAL A 111 7.58 1.03 -7.67
CA VAL A 111 7.52 0.67 -6.25
C VAL A 111 8.86 0.79 -5.53
N PHE A 112 9.99 0.49 -6.18
CA PHE A 112 11.31 0.62 -5.55
C PHE A 112 11.72 2.09 -5.43
N GLU A 113 11.34 2.91 -6.41
CA GLU A 113 11.51 4.37 -6.37
C GLU A 113 10.71 4.96 -5.19
N LEU A 114 9.42 4.62 -5.09
CA LEU A 114 8.53 5.04 -4.00
C LEU A 114 9.11 4.66 -2.64
N LEU A 115 9.38 3.36 -2.43
CA LEU A 115 9.84 2.84 -1.14
C LEU A 115 11.19 3.43 -0.74
N SER A 116 12.11 3.61 -1.68
CA SER A 116 13.38 4.26 -1.43
C SER A 116 13.17 5.70 -0.96
N LYS A 117 12.44 6.52 -1.71
CA LYS A 117 12.20 7.94 -1.36
C LYS A 117 11.49 8.08 -0.03
N VAL A 118 10.44 7.28 0.21
CA VAL A 118 9.69 7.30 1.48
C VAL A 118 10.60 6.97 2.65
N LEU A 119 11.41 5.90 2.56
CA LEU A 119 12.28 5.51 3.65
C LEU A 119 13.38 6.53 3.94
N HIS A 120 13.91 7.21 2.92
CA HIS A 120 14.91 8.26 3.08
C HIS A 120 14.33 9.57 3.62
N SER A 121 13.10 9.92 3.22
CA SER A 121 12.43 11.17 3.60
C SER A 121 11.52 11.02 4.82
N TRP A 122 11.49 9.85 5.46
CA TRP A 122 10.59 9.58 6.58
C TRP A 122 10.93 10.49 7.78
N PRO A 123 10.00 11.35 8.25
CA PRO A 123 10.24 12.26 9.38
C PRO A 123 10.76 11.55 10.63
N ARG A 124 11.72 12.15 11.33
CA ARG A 124 12.39 11.52 12.49
C ARG A 124 11.38 11.02 13.53
N ASP A 125 10.35 11.82 13.80
CA ASP A 125 9.39 11.58 14.88
C ASP A 125 8.13 10.81 14.41
N ALA A 126 7.97 10.57 13.11
CA ALA A 126 6.88 9.76 12.58
C ALA A 126 7.18 8.26 12.76
N ARG A 127 6.21 7.50 13.28
CA ARG A 127 6.34 6.03 13.45
C ARG A 127 5.64 5.22 12.38
N HIS A 128 4.47 5.68 11.94
CA HIS A 128 3.62 4.96 11.00
C HIS A 128 3.14 5.89 9.89
N ALA A 129 2.88 5.29 8.73
CA ALA A 129 2.43 6.00 7.56
C ALA A 129 1.19 5.34 6.96
N TRP A 130 0.29 6.18 6.47
CA TRP A 130 -0.86 5.77 5.69
C TRP A 130 -0.52 5.84 4.19
N CYS A 131 -0.81 4.77 3.46
CA CYS A 131 -0.54 4.63 2.02
C CYS A 131 -1.72 3.97 1.35
N CYS A 132 -2.31 4.57 0.33
CA CYS A 132 -3.57 4.07 -0.22
C CYS A 132 -3.48 2.63 -0.75
N MET A 133 -2.38 2.24 -1.39
CA MET A 133 -2.18 0.88 -1.90
C MET A 133 -2.08 -0.19 -0.80
N LEU A 134 -1.73 0.20 0.44
CA LEU A 134 -1.57 -0.72 1.58
C LEU A 134 -2.71 -0.61 2.59
N ALA A 135 -3.25 0.58 2.78
CA ALA A 135 -4.26 0.90 3.77
C ALA A 135 -5.66 0.46 3.35
N ASN A 136 -6.03 0.71 2.09
CA ASN A 136 -7.35 0.35 1.60
C ASN A 136 -7.43 -1.15 1.31
N PRO A 137 -8.58 -1.80 1.58
CA PRO A 137 -8.79 -3.21 1.26
C PRO A 137 -8.96 -3.40 -0.25
N GLN A 138 -7.86 -3.70 -0.95
CA GLN A 138 -7.79 -3.75 -2.42
C GLN A 138 -8.70 -4.80 -3.08
N ASN A 139 -9.13 -5.81 -2.32
CA ASN A 139 -10.03 -6.87 -2.78
C ASN A 139 -11.50 -6.66 -2.36
N LEU A 140 -11.81 -5.60 -1.61
CA LEU A 140 -13.18 -5.21 -1.26
C LEU A 140 -13.64 -4.06 -2.17
N ASP A 141 -14.89 -3.65 -2.02
CA ASP A 141 -15.44 -2.51 -2.77
C ASP A 141 -14.92 -1.18 -2.22
N ILE A 142 -13.76 -0.75 -2.72
CA ILE A 142 -13.16 0.55 -2.39
C ILE A 142 -14.02 1.69 -2.93
N GLY A 143 -14.81 1.46 -3.99
CA GLY A 143 -15.70 2.47 -4.58
C GLY A 143 -16.75 2.96 -3.60
N ALA A 144 -17.28 2.07 -2.76
CA ALA A 144 -18.17 2.43 -1.66
C ALA A 144 -17.50 3.33 -0.61
N LEU A 145 -16.22 3.08 -0.29
CA LEU A 145 -15.43 3.87 0.68
C LEU A 145 -15.11 5.29 0.18
N LEU A 146 -15.24 5.53 -1.12
CA LEU A 146 -14.90 6.79 -1.78
C LEU A 146 -16.12 7.65 -2.13
N GLN A 147 -17.35 7.18 -1.88
CA GLN A 147 -18.58 7.91 -2.23
C GLN A 147 -18.72 9.26 -1.50
N SER A 148 -18.12 9.39 -0.32
CA SER A 148 -18.10 10.64 0.45
C SER A 148 -16.65 11.10 0.61
N PRO A 149 -16.15 12.02 -0.24
CA PRO A 149 -14.75 12.42 -0.23
C PRO A 149 -14.25 12.89 1.14
N SER A 150 -15.06 13.66 1.87
CA SER A 150 -14.73 14.19 3.20
C SER A 150 -14.66 13.13 4.30
N ASN A 151 -15.35 12.01 4.13
CA ASN A 151 -15.38 10.89 5.08
C ASN A 151 -14.61 9.67 4.56
N SER A 152 -13.94 9.81 3.42
CA SER A 152 -13.16 8.73 2.84
C SER A 152 -11.98 8.38 3.74
N PRO A 153 -11.46 7.14 3.67
CA PRO A 153 -10.25 6.75 4.38
C PRO A 153 -9.08 7.72 4.17
N PHE A 154 -8.98 8.29 2.96
CA PHE A 154 -7.98 9.28 2.60
C PHE A 154 -8.12 10.58 3.40
N ALA A 155 -9.33 11.14 3.45
CA ALA A 155 -9.58 12.39 4.15
C ALA A 155 -9.36 12.24 5.65
N LEU A 156 -9.81 11.13 6.23
CA LEU A 156 -9.62 10.84 7.66
C LEU A 156 -8.14 10.66 8.00
N ALA A 157 -7.40 9.89 7.20
CA ALA A 157 -5.97 9.71 7.42
C ALA A 157 -5.17 11.01 7.22
N LEU A 158 -5.56 11.85 6.26
CA LEU A 158 -4.94 13.16 6.04
C LEU A 158 -5.20 14.10 7.22
N GLN A 159 -6.43 14.16 7.71
CA GLN A 159 -6.81 14.97 8.88
C GLN A 159 -6.09 14.53 10.16
N ALA A 160 -5.90 13.22 10.35
CA ALA A 160 -5.20 12.67 11.52
C ALA A 160 -3.67 12.86 11.45
N SER A 161 -3.11 12.95 10.23
CA SER A 161 -1.66 12.99 10.05
C SER A 161 -1.03 14.30 10.52
N THR A 162 0.16 14.22 11.12
CA THR A 162 0.98 15.39 11.45
C THR A 162 1.82 15.84 10.25
N TRP A 163 2.24 14.90 9.43
CA TRP A 163 3.05 15.16 8.24
C TRP A 163 2.37 14.64 6.99
N VAL A 164 2.58 15.37 5.89
CA VAL A 164 2.23 14.93 4.55
C VAL A 164 3.52 14.75 3.76
N LEU A 165 3.74 13.55 3.22
CA LEU A 165 4.83 13.30 2.28
C LEU A 165 4.24 13.08 0.89
N VAL A 166 4.54 14.03 0.02
CA VAL A 166 4.19 14.00 -1.39
C VAL A 166 5.39 13.45 -2.15
N VAL A 167 5.24 12.28 -2.78
CA VAL A 167 6.35 11.56 -3.44
C VAL A 167 6.28 11.78 -4.94
N PRO A 168 7.13 12.64 -5.52
CA PRO A 168 7.20 12.80 -6.98
C PRO A 168 7.83 11.57 -7.60
N ASN A 169 7.46 11.25 -8.83
CA ASN A 169 7.99 10.11 -9.59
C ASN A 169 8.44 10.57 -10.98
N ARG A 170 9.15 9.69 -11.70
CA ARG A 170 9.68 10.02 -13.04
C ARG A 170 8.67 9.90 -14.19
N HIS A 171 7.51 9.29 -13.95
CA HIS A 171 6.55 8.90 -15.00
C HIS A 171 5.47 9.94 -15.22
N CYS A 172 4.88 10.48 -14.15
CA CYS A 172 3.74 11.38 -14.25
C CYS A 172 3.64 12.35 -13.08
N SER A 173 2.80 13.38 -13.26
CA SER A 173 2.32 14.18 -12.14
C SER A 173 1.49 13.33 -11.19
N ILE A 174 1.64 13.59 -9.91
CA ILE A 174 0.85 12.95 -8.85
C ILE A 174 -0.61 13.44 -8.80
N TYR A 175 -0.95 14.50 -9.54
CA TYR A 175 -2.28 15.12 -9.57
C TYR A 175 -2.93 15.05 -10.95
N THR A 176 -2.56 14.03 -11.73
CA THR A 176 -3.15 13.79 -13.07
C THR A 176 -4.45 13.01 -12.95
#